data_AF-A0A7D6A160-F1
#
_entry.id   AF-A0A7D6A160-F1
#
_cell.length_a   1.000
_cell.length_b   1.000
_cell.length_c   1.000
_cell.angle_alpha   90.00
_cell.angle_beta   90.00
_cell.angle_gamma   90.00
#
_symmetry.space_group_name_H-M   'P 1'
#
loop_
_entity.id
_entity.type
_entity.pdbx_description
1 polymer ?
#
loop_
_entity_poly.entity_id
_entity_poly.type
_entity_poly.pdbx_seq_one_letter_code
_entity_poly.pdbx_strand_id
1 'polypeptide(L)'
;MDASINPTTGDLTGQRITTLANAVYLRLMTPLGSYWADPELGSRLHELKREKDKSRVSSLAIQYAQQALKGLIDDGRAISVDVTAEQPHNGRLRLLIEVYAPAGRQTFEHLVSVI
;
A
#
# COMPACT_ATOMS: atom_id res chain seq x y z
N MET A 1 -15.96 -12.70 -1.39
CA MET A 1 -14.76 -13.49 -1.71
C MET A 1 -14.27 -12.95 -3.04
N ASP A 2 -13.08 -12.35 -3.06
CA ASP A 2 -12.64 -11.54 -4.19
C ASP A 2 -11.59 -12.30 -5.02
N ALA A 3 -11.48 -11.97 -6.31
CA ALA A 3 -10.39 -12.49 -7.13
C ALA A 3 -9.09 -11.82 -6.70
N SER A 4 -8.10 -12.62 -6.33
CA SER A 4 -6.83 -12.15 -5.80
C SER A 4 -5.99 -11.44 -6.87
N ILE A 5 -5.43 -10.29 -6.51
CA ILE A 5 -4.52 -9.52 -7.35
C ILE A 5 -3.08 -9.79 -6.93
N ASN A 6 -2.19 -9.99 -7.90
CA ASN A 6 -0.76 -10.03 -7.65
C ASN A 6 -0.26 -8.60 -7.38
N PRO A 7 0.26 -8.28 -6.18
CA PRO A 7 0.64 -6.91 -5.83
C PRO A 7 1.89 -6.42 -6.58
N THR A 8 2.63 -7.32 -7.23
CA THR A 8 3.84 -6.99 -8.01
C THR A 8 3.49 -6.69 -9.46
N THR A 9 2.56 -7.42 -10.07
CA THR A 9 2.22 -7.27 -11.50
C THR A 9 0.91 -6.53 -11.74
N GLY A 10 -0.02 -6.56 -10.77
CA GLY A 10 -1.38 -6.03 -10.91
C GLY A 10 -2.36 -6.99 -11.57
N ASP A 11 -1.92 -8.18 -12.00
CA ASP A 11 -2.76 -9.16 -12.66
C ASP A 11 -3.59 -9.99 -11.67
N LEU A 12 -4.69 -10.55 -12.14
CA LEU A 12 -5.44 -11.54 -11.36
C LEU A 12 -4.66 -12.86 -11.27
N THR A 13 -4.55 -13.41 -10.06
CA THR A 13 -3.86 -14.68 -9.82
C THR A 13 -4.73 -15.91 -10.12
N GLY A 14 -6.03 -15.71 -10.38
CA GLY A 14 -7.02 -16.79 -10.52
C GLY A 14 -7.47 -17.41 -9.20
N GLN A 15 -6.88 -17.01 -8.07
CA GLN A 15 -7.24 -17.49 -6.75
C GLN A 15 -8.30 -16.58 -6.10
N ARG A 16 -9.01 -17.12 -5.10
CA ARG A 16 -9.93 -16.34 -4.26
C ARG A 16 -9.28 -16.03 -2.92
N ILE A 17 -9.48 -14.80 -2.45
CA ILE A 17 -9.01 -14.38 -1.13
C ILE A 17 -10.16 -13.85 -0.28
N THR A 18 -9.96 -13.99 1.03
CA THR A 18 -10.78 -13.39 2.11
C THR A 18 -10.00 -12.35 2.90
N THR A 19 -8.72 -12.15 2.57
CA THR A 19 -7.82 -11.18 3.19
C THR A 19 -8.04 -9.78 2.63
N LEU A 20 -7.43 -8.79 3.27
CA LEU A 20 -7.48 -7.39 2.83
C LEU A 20 -6.47 -7.08 1.71
N ALA A 21 -5.84 -8.08 1.10
CA ALA A 21 -4.74 -7.90 0.14
C ALA A 21 -5.10 -6.96 -1.02
N ASN A 22 -6.26 -7.19 -1.65
CA ASN A 22 -6.73 -6.33 -2.74
C ASN A 22 -6.99 -4.89 -2.27
N ALA A 23 -7.60 -4.74 -1.09
CA ALA A 23 -7.95 -3.43 -0.55
C ALA A 23 -6.69 -2.61 -0.21
N VAL A 24 -5.67 -3.27 0.34
CA VAL A 24 -4.34 -2.69 0.60
C VAL A 24 -3.66 -2.33 -0.72
N TYR A 25 -3.57 -3.26 -1.67
CA TYR A 25 -2.93 -3.04 -2.96
C TYR A 25 -3.56 -1.85 -3.72
N LEU A 26 -4.89 -1.82 -3.83
CA LEU A 26 -5.58 -0.76 -4.56
C LEU A 26 -5.37 0.62 -3.91
N ARG A 27 -5.39 0.72 -2.58
CA ARG A 27 -5.12 1.99 -1.87
C ARG A 27 -3.69 2.47 -2.05
N LEU A 28 -2.70 1.57 -2.09
CA LEU A 28 -1.30 1.94 -2.29
C LEU A 28 -0.98 2.29 -3.76
N MET A 29 -1.49 1.52 -4.72
CA MET A 29 -1.17 1.67 -6.13
C MET A 29 -1.91 2.83 -6.82
N THR A 30 -3.16 3.09 -6.41
CA THR A 30 -3.99 4.12 -7.04
C THR A 30 -3.49 5.51 -6.67
N PRO A 31 -3.21 6.41 -7.64
CA PRO A 31 -2.89 7.80 -7.32
C PRO A 31 -4.03 8.49 -6.58
N LEU A 32 -3.74 9.16 -5.46
CA LEU A 32 -4.73 9.90 -4.70
C LEU A 32 -5.47 10.92 -5.60
N GLY A 33 -6.81 10.95 -5.53
CA GLY A 33 -7.65 11.83 -6.34
C GLY A 33 -7.93 11.34 -7.77
N SER A 34 -7.33 10.23 -8.21
CA SER A 34 -7.54 9.71 -9.58
C SER A 34 -8.75 8.79 -9.73
N TYR A 35 -9.24 8.23 -8.62
CA TYR A 35 -10.40 7.34 -8.64
C TYR A 35 -11.70 8.14 -8.59
N TRP A 36 -12.47 8.08 -9.67
CA TRP A 36 -13.63 8.94 -9.89
C TRP A 36 -14.77 8.74 -8.88
N ALA A 37 -14.92 7.53 -8.32
CA ALA A 37 -16.00 7.21 -7.39
C ALA A 37 -15.67 7.58 -5.94
N ASP A 38 -14.39 7.69 -5.61
CA ASP A 38 -13.90 8.06 -4.28
C ASP A 38 -12.56 8.79 -4.43
N PRO A 39 -12.56 10.15 -4.44
CA PRO A 39 -11.35 10.94 -4.59
C PRO A 39 -10.38 10.82 -3.41
N GLU A 40 -10.84 10.38 -2.24
CA GLU A 40 -9.99 10.19 -1.06
C GLU A 40 -9.24 8.84 -1.12
N LEU A 41 -9.63 7.95 -2.03
CA LEU A 41 -8.95 6.68 -2.27
C LEU A 41 -7.62 6.90 -2.99
N GLY A 42 -6.59 6.26 -2.47
CA GLY A 42 -5.28 6.15 -3.11
C GLY A 42 -4.14 6.68 -2.27
N SER A 43 -2.96 6.74 -2.86
CA SER A 43 -1.74 7.18 -2.21
C SER A 43 -0.98 8.22 -3.05
N ARG A 44 -0.10 8.95 -2.35
CA ARG A 44 0.88 9.85 -2.95
C ARG A 44 2.21 9.15 -3.26
N LEU A 45 2.28 7.82 -3.17
CA LEU A 45 3.51 7.05 -3.45
C LEU A 45 4.00 7.24 -4.89
N HIS A 46 3.08 7.49 -5.82
CA HIS A 46 3.42 7.78 -7.22
C HIS A 46 4.24 9.06 -7.40
N GLU A 47 4.15 10.02 -6.46
CA GLU A 47 4.95 11.26 -6.47
C GLU A 47 6.43 10.98 -6.16
N LEU A 48 6.73 9.91 -5.44
CA LEU A 48 8.09 9.54 -5.03
C LEU A 48 8.93 8.94 -6.17
N LYS A 49 8.31 8.58 -7.30
CA LYS A 49 8.97 7.97 -8.47
C LYS A 49 10.12 8.81 -9.05
N ARG A 50 10.16 10.11 -8.76
CA ARG A 50 11.20 11.05 -9.23
C ARG A 50 12.01 11.65 -8.09
N GLU A 51 11.77 11.22 -6.85
CA GLU A 51 12.56 11.65 -5.70
C GLU A 51 13.88 10.87 -5.64
N LYS A 52 14.94 11.55 -5.21
CA LYS A 52 16.24 10.92 -4.99
C LYS A 52 16.18 9.91 -3.85
N ASP A 53 16.83 8.76 -4.01
CA ASP A 53 16.94 7.68 -3.02
C ASP A 53 17.68 8.12 -1.74
N LYS A 54 16.98 8.88 -0.88
CA LYS A 54 17.46 9.45 0.38
C LYS A 54 16.60 8.96 1.53
N SER A 55 17.15 8.94 2.75
CA SER A 55 16.44 8.51 3.97
C SER A 55 15.15 9.28 4.25
N ARG A 56 15.06 10.56 3.84
CA ARG A 56 13.80 11.34 3.96
C ARG A 56 12.66 10.71 3.14
N VAL A 57 12.95 10.07 2.02
CA VAL A 57 11.94 9.50 1.12
C VAL A 57 11.30 8.25 1.72
N SER A 58 12.03 7.44 2.48
CA SER A 58 11.42 6.31 3.20
C SER A 58 10.44 6.79 4.27
N SER A 59 10.76 7.87 4.99
CA SER A 59 9.81 8.48 5.93
C SER A 59 8.55 9.00 5.23
N LEU A 60 8.68 9.65 4.07
CA LEU A 60 7.52 10.07 3.27
C LEU A 60 6.70 8.89 2.75
N ALA A 61 7.36 7.83 2.30
CA ALA A 61 6.69 6.63 1.82
C ALA A 61 5.85 5.97 2.92
N ILE A 62 6.38 5.88 4.14
CA ILE A 62 5.64 5.40 5.32
C ILE A 62 4.41 6.28 5.57
N GLN A 63 4.58 7.61 5.63
CA GLN A 63 3.48 8.54 5.89
C GLN A 63 2.38 8.45 4.83
N TYR A 64 2.75 8.40 3.55
CA TYR A 64 1.80 8.29 2.43
C TYR A 64 1.07 6.95 2.43
N ALA A 65 1.76 5.86 2.76
CA ALA A 65 1.12 4.56 2.91
C ALA A 65 0.16 4.52 4.10
N GLN A 66 0.54 5.07 5.26
CA GLN A 66 -0.32 5.16 6.43
C GLN A 66 -1.58 5.99 6.14
N GLN A 67 -1.43 7.13 5.46
CA GLN A 67 -2.56 7.97 5.05
C GLN A 67 -3.51 7.20 4.11
N ALA A 68 -2.97 6.54 3.09
CA ALA A 68 -3.77 5.77 2.13
C ALA A 68 -4.51 4.59 2.77
N LEU A 69 -3.93 3.97 3.80
CA LEU A 69 -4.50 2.81 4.49
C LEU A 69 -5.43 3.19 5.65
N LYS A 70 -5.48 4.47 6.05
CA LYS A 70 -6.37 4.95 7.13
C LYS A 70 -7.83 4.57 6.87
N GLY A 71 -8.29 4.62 5.62
CA GLY A 71 -9.65 4.22 5.26
C GLY A 71 -10.00 2.77 5.65
N LEU A 72 -9.03 1.85 5.72
CA LEU A 72 -9.30 0.49 6.22
C LEU A 72 -9.67 0.47 7.71
N ILE A 73 -9.12 1.39 8.48
CA ILE A 73 -9.43 1.56 9.91
C ILE A 73 -10.77 2.26 10.06
N ASP A 74 -10.98 3.33 9.30
CA ASP A 74 -12.22 4.13 9.34
C ASP A 74 -13.45 3.30 8.94
N ASP A 75 -13.29 2.40 7.95
CA ASP A 75 -14.34 1.45 7.53
C ASP A 75 -14.53 0.27 8.51
N GLY A 76 -13.75 0.20 9.60
CA GLY A 76 -13.77 -0.90 10.58
C GLY A 76 -13.25 -2.23 10.06
N ARG A 77 -12.58 -2.25 8.90
CA ARG A 77 -12.02 -3.48 8.28
C ARG A 77 -10.71 -3.90 8.93
N ALA A 78 -9.94 -2.93 9.39
CA ALA A 78 -8.71 -3.10 10.16
C ALA A 78 -8.85 -2.43 11.53
N ILE A 79 -8.18 -2.97 12.53
CA ILE A 79 -8.06 -2.40 13.87
C ILE A 79 -6.88 -1.42 13.88
N SER A 80 -5.76 -1.82 13.28
CA SER A 80 -4.57 -0.99 13.12
C SER A 80 -3.76 -1.42 11.90
N VAL A 81 -2.86 -0.53 11.47
CA VAL A 81 -1.93 -0.77 10.37
C VAL A 81 -0.56 -0.22 10.77
N ASP A 82 0.46 -1.08 10.73
CA ASP A 82 1.86 -0.69 10.85
C ASP A 82 2.52 -0.70 9.47
N VAL A 83 3.35 0.31 9.20
CA VAL A 83 4.11 0.40 7.95
C VAL A 83 5.57 0.67 8.28
N THR A 84 6.45 -0.18 7.77
CA THR A 84 7.90 0.02 7.83
C THR A 84 8.47 0.06 6.42
N ALA A 85 9.61 0.72 6.25
CA ALA A 85 10.28 0.83 4.96
C ALA A 85 11.72 0.30 5.06
N GLU A 86 12.08 -0.55 4.12
CA GLU A 86 13.44 -0.96 3.84
C GLU A 86 13.95 -0.19 2.61
N GLN A 87 15.10 0.45 2.75
CA GLN A 87 15.72 1.30 1.72
C GLN A 87 17.10 0.75 1.36
N PRO A 88 17.18 -0.23 0.44
CA PRO A 88 18.44 -0.83 0.02
C PRO A 88 19.30 0.07 -0.88
N HIS A 89 18.85 1.28 -1.20
CA HIS A 89 19.54 2.24 -2.09
C HIS A 89 19.80 1.72 -3.51
N ASN A 90 18.83 1.02 -4.08
CA ASN A 90 18.91 0.41 -5.42
C ASN A 90 17.83 0.94 -6.38
N GLY A 91 17.30 2.15 -6.15
CA GLY A 91 16.24 2.74 -6.95
C GLY A 91 14.84 2.24 -6.57
N ARG A 92 14.72 1.51 -5.45
CA ARG A 92 13.44 1.03 -4.90
C ARG A 92 13.43 1.11 -3.38
N LEU A 93 12.26 1.44 -2.84
CA LEU A 93 11.89 1.25 -1.45
C LEU A 93 10.96 0.05 -1.35
N ARG A 94 11.14 -0.76 -0.31
CA ARG A 94 10.22 -1.84 0.03
C ARG A 94 9.45 -1.45 1.27
N LEU A 95 8.13 -1.35 1.15
CA LEU A 95 7.24 -1.16 2.28
C LEU A 95 6.78 -2.52 2.77
N LEU A 96 6.90 -2.75 4.08
CA LEU A 96 6.27 -3.87 4.79
C LEU A 96 5.07 -3.31 5.54
N ILE A 97 3.89 -3.83 5.21
CA ILE A 97 2.61 -3.41 5.74
C ILE A 97 2.05 -4.54 6.60
N GLU A 98 1.78 -4.25 7.86
CA GLU A 98 1.18 -5.19 8.80
C GLU A 98 -0.21 -4.70 9.17
N VAL A 99 -1.23 -5.44 8.74
CA VAL A 99 -2.62 -5.11 9.00
C VAL A 99 -3.14 -6.03 10.10
N TYR A 100 -3.60 -5.44 11.19
CA TYR A 100 -4.26 -6.16 12.27
C TYR A 100 -5.77 -6.06 12.03
N ALA A 101 -6.38 -7.15 11.58
CA ALA A 101 -7.82 -7.23 11.33
C ALA A 101 -8.48 -8.15 12.36
N PRO A 102 -9.83 -8.12 12.49
CA PRO A 102 -10.55 -9.08 13.32
C PRO A 102 -10.27 -10.55 12.96
N ALA A 103 -9.93 -10.81 11.69
CA ALA A 103 -9.54 -12.14 11.20
C ALA A 103 -8.09 -12.53 11.53
N GLY A 104 -7.29 -11.64 12.13
CA GLY A 104 -5.88 -11.85 12.46
C GLY A 104 -4.93 -10.89 11.75
N ARG A 105 -3.62 -11.05 12.05
CA ARG A 105 -2.52 -10.29 11.45
C ARG A 105 -2.27 -10.76 10.01
N GLN A 106 -2.17 -9.81 9.11
CA GLN A 106 -1.90 -10.03 7.69
C GLN A 106 -0.73 -9.14 7.28
N THR A 107 0.25 -9.72 6.60
CA THR A 107 1.48 -9.01 6.20
C THR A 107 1.54 -8.90 4.68
N PHE A 108 1.83 -7.70 4.18
CA PHE A 108 1.90 -7.37 2.76
C PHE A 108 3.17 -6.60 2.45
N GLU A 109 3.59 -6.68 1.20
CA GLU A 109 4.72 -5.92 0.70
C GLU A 109 4.33 -5.07 -0.50
N HIS A 110 4.93 -3.89 -0.59
CA HIS A 110 4.72 -2.97 -1.70
C HIS A 110 6.03 -2.31 -2.12
N LEU A 111 6.33 -2.32 -3.42
CA LEU A 111 7.53 -1.71 -3.97
C LEU A 111 7.24 -0.29 -4.47
N VAL A 112 8.06 0.67 -4.07
CA VAL A 112 7.98 2.06 -4.51
C VAL A 112 9.26 2.41 -5.25
N SER A 113 9.14 2.87 -6.49
CA SER A 113 10.30 3.30 -7.28
C SER A 113 10.80 4.68 -6.83
N VAL A 114 12.11 4.87 -6.86
CA VAL A 114 12.83 6.15 -6.60
C VAL A 114 14.00 6.26 -7.59
N ILE A 115 14.68 7.42 -7.69
CA ILE A 115 15.81 7.64 -8.61
C ILE A 115 17.14 7.89 -7.91
#